data_AF-Q2NW93-F1
#
_entry.id   AF-Q2NW93-F1
#
_cell.length_a   1.000
_cell.length_b   1.000
_cell.length_c   1.000
_cell.angle_alpha   90.00
_cell.angle_beta   90.00
_cell.angle_gamma   90.00
#
_symmetry.space_group_name_H-M   'P 1'
#
loop_
_entity.id
_entity.type
_entity.pdbx_description
1 polymer ?
#
loop_
_entity_poly.entity_id
_entity_poly.type
_entity_poly.pdbx_seq_one_letter_code
_entity_poly.pdbx_strand_id
1 'polypeptide(L)'
;MRKKMRTKFLMMLCAGSLLVEGCGSTHELTAAGQSVRFTDEQPGSDCRLLGELTGTQSNWLSGQNGENSAMRGAANDLKNRAAAMGGNVIYGATSPVSKKETYLASFVPLDSKIQGQVYTCP
;
A
#
# COMPACT_ATOMS: atom_id res chain seq x y z
N MET A 1 -37.97 -1.50 -44.46
CA MET A 1 -36.92 -0.66 -43.83
C MET A 1 -36.54 -1.22 -42.44
N ARG A 2 -35.92 -2.41 -42.39
CA ARG A 2 -35.82 -3.25 -41.16
C ARG A 2 -34.38 -3.57 -40.68
N LYS A 3 -33.35 -2.79 -41.01
CA LYS A 3 -31.95 -3.18 -40.69
C LYS A 3 -31.02 -2.11 -40.09
N LYS A 4 -31.36 -0.82 -40.08
CA LYS A 4 -30.37 0.23 -39.72
C LYS A 4 -30.33 0.60 -38.23
N MET A 5 -31.31 0.18 -37.43
CA MET A 5 -31.44 0.60 -36.02
C MET A 5 -31.04 -0.48 -35.00
N ARG A 6 -30.78 -1.73 -35.42
CA ARG A 6 -30.31 -2.81 -34.53
C ARG A 6 -28.78 -2.83 -34.40
N THR A 7 -28.06 -2.40 -35.44
CA THR A 7 -26.58 -2.38 -35.46
C THR A 7 -25.98 -1.32 -34.53
N LYS A 8 -26.70 -0.20 -34.32
CA LYS A 8 -26.26 0.84 -33.36
C LYS A 8 -26.42 0.40 -31.90
N PHE A 9 -27.41 -0.45 -31.62
CA PHE A 9 -27.68 -0.93 -30.27
C PHE A 9 -26.68 -1.99 -29.81
N LEU A 10 -26.14 -2.79 -30.74
CA LEU A 10 -25.10 -3.77 -30.44
C LEU A 10 -23.72 -3.13 -30.20
N MET A 11 -23.44 -1.97 -30.80
CA MET A 11 -22.13 -1.31 -30.72
C MET A 11 -21.95 -0.45 -29.46
N MET A 12 -23.02 -0.25 -28.67
CA MET A 12 -22.98 0.53 -27.43
C MET A 12 -22.68 -0.34 -26.20
N LEU A 13 -22.74 -1.67 -26.32
CA LEU A 13 -22.59 -2.59 -25.18
C LEU A 13 -21.14 -3.01 -24.89
N CYS A 14 -20.18 -2.69 -25.75
CA CYS A 14 -18.77 -3.11 -25.60
C CYS A 14 -17.83 -2.03 -25.04
N ALA A 15 -18.31 -0.79 -24.83
CA ALA A 15 -17.46 0.31 -24.33
C ALA A 15 -17.57 0.53 -22.81
N GLY A 16 -18.28 -0.36 -22.10
CA GLY A 16 -18.56 -0.24 -20.67
C GLY A 16 -17.79 -1.21 -19.79
N SER A 17 -16.78 -1.91 -20.30
CA SER A 17 -15.82 -2.65 -19.47
C SER A 17 -14.83 -1.65 -18.87
N LEU A 18 -15.33 -0.68 -18.08
CA LEU A 18 -14.47 0.03 -17.15
C LEU A 18 -13.84 -1.07 -16.29
N LEU A 19 -12.52 -1.13 -16.37
CA LEU A 19 -11.69 -1.88 -15.46
C LEU A 19 -12.18 -1.55 -14.05
N VAL A 20 -12.81 -2.52 -13.40
CA VAL A 20 -12.94 -2.49 -11.95
C VAL A 20 -11.53 -2.75 -11.45
N GLU A 21 -10.72 -1.70 -11.45
CA GLU A 21 -9.59 -1.60 -10.56
C GLU A 21 -10.21 -1.56 -9.17
N GLY A 22 -10.34 -2.73 -8.56
CA GLY A 22 -10.70 -2.86 -7.16
C GLY A 22 -9.61 -2.21 -6.33
N CYS A 23 -9.63 -0.88 -6.24
CA CYS A 23 -8.78 -0.12 -5.36
C CYS A 23 -9.33 -0.33 -3.97
N GLY A 24 -8.78 -1.31 -3.26
CA GLY A 24 -8.97 -1.42 -1.82
C GLY A 24 -8.66 -0.07 -1.18
N SER A 25 -9.46 0.32 -0.20
CA SER A 25 -9.40 1.57 0.56
C SER A 25 -8.15 1.64 1.47
N THR A 26 -6.99 1.43 0.87
CA THR A 26 -5.67 1.41 1.51
C THR A 26 -4.84 2.52 0.89
N HIS A 27 -3.81 2.99 1.61
CA HIS A 27 -2.93 4.03 1.08
C HIS A 27 -2.42 3.61 -0.31
N GLU A 28 -2.75 4.40 -1.33
CA GLU A 28 -2.26 4.19 -2.68
C GLU A 28 -0.75 4.39 -2.72
N LEU A 29 -0.09 3.50 -3.45
CA LEU A 29 1.34 3.59 -3.65
C LEU A 29 1.63 4.67 -4.69
N THR A 30 2.30 5.74 -4.28
CA THR A 30 2.70 6.82 -5.20
C THR A 30 3.79 6.33 -6.16
N ALA A 31 3.94 6.99 -7.32
CA ALA A 31 5.04 6.71 -8.24
C ALA A 31 6.42 6.81 -7.57
N ALA A 32 6.59 7.75 -6.63
CA ALA A 32 7.80 7.89 -5.82
C ALA A 32 7.93 6.73 -4.80
N GLY A 33 6.84 6.30 -4.18
CA GLY A 33 6.83 5.13 -3.31
C GLY A 33 7.13 3.81 -4.07
N GLN A 34 6.84 3.74 -5.37
CA GLN A 34 7.16 2.56 -6.19
C GLN A 34 8.68 2.35 -6.34
N SER A 35 9.48 3.42 -6.39
CA SER A 35 10.94 3.29 -6.47
C SER A 35 11.59 2.83 -5.17
N VAL A 36 10.87 2.89 -4.05
CA VAL A 36 11.36 2.40 -2.75
C VAL A 36 11.22 0.90 -2.67
N ARG A 37 12.25 0.21 -2.18
CA ARG A 37 12.26 -1.26 -2.03
C ARG A 37 12.47 -1.65 -0.58
N PHE A 38 11.73 -2.66 -0.13
CA PHE A 38 12.02 -3.33 1.14
C PHE A 38 13.15 -4.34 0.94
N THR A 39 14.09 -4.35 1.88
CA THR A 39 15.17 -5.32 1.94
C THR A 39 15.29 -5.86 3.36
N ASP A 40 15.37 -7.19 3.47
CA ASP A 40 15.76 -7.87 4.72
C ASP A 40 17.29 -8.02 4.81
N GLU A 41 18.01 -7.78 3.72
CA GLU A 41 19.46 -7.80 3.70
C GLU A 41 20.01 -6.42 4.07
N GLN A 42 21.04 -6.42 4.92
CA GLN A 42 21.64 -5.19 5.42
C GLN A 42 22.20 -4.39 4.24
N PRO A 43 21.73 -3.15 4.02
CA PRO A 43 22.22 -2.33 2.92
C PRO A 43 23.74 -2.13 3.06
N GLY A 44 24.45 -2.21 1.92
CA GLY A 44 25.91 -2.11 1.88
C GLY A 44 26.42 -0.75 2.36
N SER A 45 27.73 -0.62 2.55
CA SER A 45 28.38 0.61 3.03
C SER A 45 28.15 1.84 2.13
N ASP A 46 27.74 1.62 0.88
CA ASP A 46 27.43 2.69 -0.08
C ASP A 46 26.06 3.34 0.19
N CYS A 47 25.24 2.75 1.07
CA CYS A 47 23.91 3.25 1.42
C CYS A 47 23.97 4.14 2.67
N ARG A 48 23.47 5.37 2.57
CA ARG A 48 23.39 6.30 3.69
C ARG A 48 22.05 6.19 4.41
N LEU A 49 22.10 6.02 5.74
CA LEU A 49 20.91 6.09 6.58
C LEU A 49 20.33 7.52 6.55
N LEU A 50 19.07 7.65 6.16
CA LEU A 50 18.32 8.90 6.19
C LEU A 50 17.57 9.09 7.52
N GLY A 51 17.12 7.98 8.12
CA GLY A 51 16.39 7.98 9.37
C GLY A 51 15.44 6.79 9.46
N GLU A 52 14.65 6.75 10.53
CA GLU A 52 13.64 5.71 10.73
C GLU A 52 12.24 6.31 10.51
N LEU A 53 11.39 5.58 9.78
CA LEU A 53 10.02 5.99 9.51
C LEU A 53 9.03 4.91 9.93
N THR A 54 7.83 5.35 10.29
CA THR A 54 6.70 4.47 10.58
C THR A 54 5.57 4.80 9.62
N GLY A 55 5.12 3.80 8.87
CA GLY A 55 3.91 3.85 8.08
C GLY A 55 2.74 3.28 8.85
N THR A 56 1.57 3.89 8.69
CA THR A 56 0.36 3.49 9.41
C THR A 56 -0.84 3.45 8.48
N GLN A 57 -1.73 2.48 8.67
CA GLN A 57 -3.03 2.44 7.99
C GLN A 57 -4.14 2.14 8.98
N SER A 58 -5.23 2.90 8.86
CA SER A 58 -6.38 2.72 9.72
C SER A 58 -7.30 1.61 9.26
N ASN A 59 -7.53 0.65 10.16
CA ASN A 59 -8.34 -0.53 9.87
C ASN A 59 -9.83 -0.34 10.18
N TRP A 60 -10.22 0.83 10.71
CA TRP A 60 -11.60 1.19 11.08
C TRP A 60 -12.62 0.92 9.96
N LEU A 61 -12.25 1.14 8.70
CA LEU A 61 -13.13 1.04 7.53
C LEU A 61 -12.95 -0.24 6.72
N SER A 62 -11.95 -1.08 7.04
CA SER A 62 -11.56 -2.22 6.22
C SER A 62 -12.37 -3.50 6.50
N GLY A 63 -13.18 -3.53 7.57
CA GLY A 63 -13.99 -4.70 7.97
C GLY A 63 -13.15 -5.95 8.34
N GLN A 64 -13.81 -7.01 8.82
CA GLN A 64 -13.15 -8.25 9.31
C GLN A 64 -12.25 -8.98 8.29
N ASN A 65 -12.27 -8.60 7.00
CA ASN A 65 -11.40 -9.16 5.95
C ASN A 65 -10.26 -8.20 5.52
N GLY A 66 -10.09 -7.09 6.24
CA GLY A 66 -9.23 -5.97 5.86
C GLY A 66 -7.76 -6.07 6.28
N GLU A 67 -7.37 -7.05 7.10
CA GLU A 67 -6.05 -7.07 7.76
C GLU A 67 -4.88 -7.12 6.77
N ASN A 68 -5.00 -7.93 5.71
CA ASN A 68 -4.00 -7.98 4.63
C ASN A 68 -3.92 -6.67 3.83
N SER A 69 -5.07 -6.04 3.61
CA SER A 69 -5.18 -4.76 2.92
C SER A 69 -4.58 -3.64 3.76
N ALA A 70 -4.79 -3.69 5.07
CA ALA A 70 -4.29 -2.72 6.03
C ALA A 70 -2.77 -2.75 6.17
N MET A 71 -2.19 -3.95 6.27
CA MET A 71 -0.73 -4.11 6.25
C MET A 71 -0.12 -3.62 4.93
N ARG A 72 -0.75 -3.90 3.79
CA ARG A 72 -0.32 -3.36 2.49
C ARG A 72 -0.40 -1.83 2.44
N GLY A 73 -1.45 -1.24 3.01
CA GLY A 73 -1.59 0.21 3.11
C GLY A 73 -0.52 0.83 4.01
N ALA A 74 -0.23 0.23 5.16
CA ALA A 74 0.83 0.69 6.06
C ALA A 74 2.20 0.61 5.39
N ALA A 75 2.45 -0.44 4.61
CA ALA A 75 3.66 -0.57 3.80
C ALA A 75 3.74 0.51 2.72
N ASN A 76 2.65 0.76 1.99
CA ASN A 76 2.61 1.82 0.97
C ASN A 76 2.83 3.21 1.57
N ASP A 77 2.23 3.49 2.73
CA ASP A 77 2.46 4.74 3.46
C ASP A 77 3.94 4.90 3.84
N LEU A 78 4.56 3.85 4.38
CA LEU A 78 5.98 3.84 4.70
C LEU A 78 6.85 4.11 3.46
N LYS A 79 6.55 3.47 2.33
CA LYS A 79 7.24 3.69 1.06
C LYS A 79 7.08 5.12 0.54
N ASN A 80 5.88 5.68 0.61
CA ASN A 80 5.60 7.06 0.20
C ASN A 80 6.41 8.06 1.04
N ARG A 81 6.46 7.86 2.36
CA ARG A 81 7.25 8.71 3.28
C ARG A 81 8.75 8.55 3.05
N ALA A 82 9.22 7.32 2.84
CA ALA A 82 10.61 7.06 2.51
C ALA A 82 11.03 7.77 1.22
N ALA A 83 10.19 7.72 0.19
CA ALA A 83 10.41 8.42 -1.07
C ALA A 83 10.42 9.94 -0.90
N ALA A 84 9.52 10.49 -0.06
CA ALA A 84 9.48 11.92 0.24
C ALA A 84 10.75 12.43 0.92
N MET A 85 11.43 11.57 1.69
CA MET A 85 12.76 11.85 2.27
C MET A 85 13.92 11.66 1.29
N GLY A 86 13.66 11.20 0.06
CA GLY A 86 14.70 10.85 -0.90
C GLY A 86 15.36 9.49 -0.65
N GLY A 87 14.71 8.62 0.14
CA GLY A 87 15.16 7.24 0.34
C GLY A 87 14.65 6.32 -0.74
N ASN A 88 15.43 5.30 -1.08
CA ASN A 88 15.09 4.27 -2.06
C ASN A 88 15.07 2.85 -1.47
N VAL A 89 15.59 2.67 -0.26
CA VAL A 89 15.66 1.35 0.39
C VAL A 89 15.13 1.44 1.82
N ILE A 90 14.27 0.50 2.22
CA ILE A 90 13.80 0.35 3.59
C ILE A 90 14.34 -0.97 4.13
N TYR A 91 15.11 -0.91 5.21
CA TYR A 91 15.71 -2.06 5.88
C TYR A 91 15.02 -2.35 7.21
N GLY A 92 14.85 -3.64 7.52
CA GLY A 92 14.34 -4.11 8.81
C GLY A 92 12.92 -3.62 9.08
N ALA A 93 12.03 -3.72 8.09
CA ALA A 93 10.63 -3.34 8.25
C ALA A 93 9.94 -4.31 9.22
N THR A 94 9.73 -3.87 10.46
CA THR A 94 9.05 -4.66 11.49
C THR A 94 7.67 -4.10 11.79
N SER A 95 6.73 -5.00 12.04
CA SER A 95 5.39 -4.65 12.50
C SER A 95 5.33 -4.75 14.03
N PRO A 96 5.29 -3.63 14.78
CA PRO A 96 5.15 -3.66 16.24
C PRO A 96 3.78 -4.15 16.71
N VAL A 97 2.85 -4.51 15.82
CA VAL A 97 1.60 -5.22 16.13
C VAL A 97 1.87 -6.67 16.58
N SER A 98 2.76 -6.81 17.55
CA SER A 98 3.18 -8.07 18.13
C SER A 98 2.36 -8.29 19.42
N LYS A 99 1.27 -9.04 19.26
CA LYS A 99 0.64 -9.90 20.27
C LYS A 99 -0.19 -9.23 21.38
N LYS A 100 0.19 -8.08 21.94
CA LYS A 100 -0.62 -7.40 22.98
C LYS A 100 -1.87 -6.72 22.40
N GLU A 101 -1.68 -6.07 21.26
CA GLU A 101 -2.71 -5.33 20.53
C GLU A 101 -3.73 -6.28 19.87
N THR A 102 -3.29 -7.42 19.32
CA THR A 102 -4.19 -8.45 18.72
C THR A 102 -5.24 -8.99 19.70
N TYR A 103 -4.92 -9.04 21.00
CA TYR A 103 -5.86 -9.50 22.02
C TYR A 103 -6.97 -8.47 22.31
N LEU A 104 -6.71 -7.18 22.05
CA LEU A 104 -7.68 -6.07 22.20
C LEU A 104 -8.30 -5.66 20.85
N ALA A 105 -7.71 -6.06 19.72
CA ALA A 105 -8.17 -5.76 18.36
C ALA A 105 -9.58 -6.30 18.06
N SER A 106 -10.05 -7.29 18.82
CA SER A 106 -11.43 -7.79 18.73
C SER A 106 -12.48 -6.78 19.22
N PHE A 107 -12.08 -5.75 19.98
CA PHE A 107 -12.97 -4.76 20.57
C PHE A 107 -12.77 -3.34 20.02
N VAL A 108 -11.63 -3.06 19.40
CA VAL A 108 -11.31 -1.78 18.75
C VAL A 108 -10.60 -2.08 17.44
N PRO A 109 -11.04 -1.54 16.29
CA PRO A 109 -10.28 -1.70 15.04
C PRO A 109 -8.96 -0.95 15.18
N LEU A 110 -7.87 -1.69 15.41
CA LEU A 110 -6.54 -1.12 15.60
C LEU A 110 -5.89 -0.79 14.26
N ASP A 111 -5.13 0.31 14.23
CA ASP A 111 -4.36 0.71 13.05
C ASP A 111 -3.18 -0.25 12.82
N SER A 112 -2.97 -0.64 11.56
CA SER A 112 -1.80 -1.39 11.13
C SER A 112 -0.59 -0.47 11.08
N LYS A 113 0.53 -0.87 11.70
CA LYS A 113 1.76 -0.06 11.75
C LYS A 113 2.96 -0.88 11.31
N ILE A 114 3.82 -0.29 10.49
CA ILE A 114 5.11 -0.87 10.05
C ILE A 114 6.19 0.19 10.23
N GLN A 115 7.28 -0.17 10.89
CA GLN A 115 8.43 0.70 11.13
C GLN A 115 9.65 0.13 10.43
N GLY A 116 10.43 0.97 9.77
CA GLY A 116 11.64 0.55 9.09
C GLY A 116 12.65 1.68 8.95
N GLN A 117 13.92 1.31 8.83
CA GLN A 117 15.01 2.26 8.62
C GLN A 117 15.12 2.59 7.13
N VAL A 118 15.14 3.86 6.80
CA VAL A 118 15.19 4.37 5.41
C VAL A 118 16.62 4.72 5.05
N TYR A 119 17.07 4.17 3.93
CA TYR A 119 18.37 4.38 3.34
C TYR A 119 18.25 5.01 1.96
N THR A 120 19.25 5.80 1.61
CA THR A 120 19.53 6.23 0.24
C THR A 120 20.78 5.51 -0.26
N CYS A 121 20.61 4.67 -1.26
CA CYS A 121 21.69 4.01 -1.99
C CYS A 121 21.86 4.69 -3.36
N PRO A 122 23.08 4.81 -3.89
CA PRO A 122 23.35 5.35 -5.22
C PRO A 122 22.79 4.49 -6.36
#